data_AF-A0A6V7RJF6-F1
#
_entry.id   AF-A0A6V7RJF6-F1
#
_cell.length_a   1.000
_cell.length_b   1.000
_cell.length_c   1.000
_cell.angle_alpha   90.00
_cell.angle_beta   90.00
_cell.angle_gamma   90.00
#
_symmetry.space_group_name_H-M   'P 1'
#
loop_
_entity.id
_entity.type
_entity.pdbx_description
1 polymer ?
#
loop_
_entity_poly.entity_id
_entity_poly.type
_entity_poly.pdbx_seq_one_letter_code
_entity_poly.pdbx_strand_id
1 'polypeptide(L)'
;MILISFLLGINSLEWLFIISAIFFVLITEVINTAIEYTVDLFTDSYSIYAKHAKDLGALAVLLASIYAVIIGMIILLPYLIQLF
;
A
#
# COMPACT_ATOMS: atom_id res chain seq x y z
N MET A 1 -10.01 6.57 -1.40
CA MET A 1 -9.90 7.10 -0.02
C MET A 1 -10.02 8.61 0.01
N ILE A 2 -9.08 9.36 -0.56
CA ILE A 2 -9.02 10.84 -0.47
C ILE A 2 -10.35 11.55 -0.75
N LEU A 3 -11.01 11.28 -1.88
CA LEU A 3 -12.27 11.95 -2.22
C LEU A 3 -13.38 11.66 -1.19
N ILE A 4 -13.50 10.41 -0.76
CA ILE A 4 -14.51 9.97 0.20
C ILE A 4 -14.23 10.60 1.58
N SER A 5 -12.97 10.62 2.00
CA SER A 5 -12.51 11.27 3.23
C SER A 5 -12.84 12.76 3.28
N PHE A 6 -12.70 13.45 2.14
CA PHE A 6 -13.02 14.87 2.02
C PHE A 6 -14.52 15.12 2.12
N LEU A 7 -15.34 14.26 1.48
CA LEU A 7 -16.81 14.37 1.52
C LEU A 7 -17.39 14.07 2.91
N LEU A 8 -16.76 13.19 3.68
CA LEU A 8 -17.25 12.77 5.00
C LEU A 8 -16.77 13.66 6.16
N GLY A 9 -15.91 14.65 5.91
CA GLY A 9 -15.49 15.62 6.93
C GLY A 9 -14.71 14.99 8.10
N ILE A 10 -13.85 14.01 7.82
CA ILE A 10 -13.10 13.27 8.85
C ILE A 10 -12.08 14.15 9.59
N ASN A 11 -11.71 13.76 10.81
CA ASN A 11 -10.79 14.49 11.68
C ASN A 11 -9.33 14.47 11.14
N SER A 12 -8.51 15.44 11.53
CA SER A 12 -7.09 15.56 11.20
C SER A 12 -6.27 14.29 11.50
N LEU A 13 -6.56 13.60 12.62
CA LEU A 13 -5.91 12.33 12.95
C LEU A 13 -6.28 11.21 11.97
N GLU A 14 -7.54 11.14 11.55
CA GLU A 14 -8.01 10.15 10.59
C GLU A 14 -7.42 10.42 9.20
N TRP A 15 -7.28 11.69 8.82
CA TRP A 15 -6.52 12.11 7.64
C TRP A 15 -5.08 11.65 7.67
N LEU A 16 -4.39 11.76 8.80
CA LEU A 16 -3.01 11.31 8.94
C LEU A 16 -2.88 9.81 8.64
N PHE A 17 -3.81 8.99 9.14
CA PHE A 17 -3.82 7.54 8.87
C PHE A 17 -4.18 7.21 7.42
N ILE A 18 -5.09 7.95 6.79
CA ILE A 18 -5.40 7.74 5.37
C ILE A 18 -4.23 8.12 4.48
N ILE A 19 -3.56 9.24 4.78
CA ILE A 19 -2.36 9.66 4.06
C ILE A 19 -1.25 8.63 4.28
N SER A 20 -1.03 8.17 5.52
CA SER A 20 0.00 7.16 5.80
C SER A 20 -0.27 5.85 5.06
N ALA A 21 -1.51 5.39 5.00
CA ALA A 21 -1.90 4.20 4.24
C ALA A 21 -1.55 4.31 2.74
N ILE A 22 -1.85 5.46 2.13
CA ILE A 22 -1.56 5.71 0.71
C ILE A 22 -0.06 5.76 0.46
N PHE A 23 0.67 6.54 1.26
CA PHE A 23 2.12 6.65 1.13
C PHE A 23 2.82 5.33 1.41
N PHE A 24 2.30 4.50 2.32
CA PHE A 24 2.88 3.20 2.60
C PHE A 24 2.82 2.28 1.37
N VAL A 25 1.67 2.20 0.68
CA VAL A 25 1.55 1.45 -0.59
C VAL A 25 2.53 1.97 -1.64
N LEU A 26 2.61 3.30 -1.82
CA LEU A 26 3.51 3.91 -2.79
C LEU A 26 4.99 3.63 -2.47
N ILE A 27 5.40 3.76 -1.21
CA ILE A 27 6.76 3.47 -0.77
C ILE A 27 7.09 2.01 -1.04
N THR A 28 6.19 1.09 -0.69
CA THR A 28 6.43 -0.33 -0.92
C THR A 28 6.49 -0.70 -2.40
N GLU A 29 5.69 -0.06 -3.25
CA GLU A 29 5.74 -0.23 -4.71
C GLU A 29 7.08 0.23 -5.30
N VAL A 30 7.57 1.40 -4.83
CA VAL A 30 8.88 1.95 -5.23
C VAL A 30 10.00 1.00 -4.80
N ILE A 31 9.92 0.46 -3.58
CA ILE A 31 10.89 -0.53 -3.08
C ILE A 31 10.82 -1.82 -3.89
N ASN A 32 9.63 -2.33 -4.21
CA ASN A 32 9.47 -3.52 -5.06
C ASN A 32 10.16 -3.31 -6.43
N THR A 33 9.89 -2.17 -7.06
CA THR A 33 10.50 -1.80 -8.35
C THR A 33 12.03 -1.68 -8.24
N ALA A 34 12.54 -1.09 -7.15
CA ALA A 34 13.98 -0.99 -6.92
C ALA A 34 14.64 -2.37 -6.75
N ILE A 35 13.97 -3.31 -6.05
CA ILE A 35 14.42 -4.69 -5.92
C ILE A 35 14.43 -5.38 -7.29
N GLU A 36 13.36 -5.25 -8.08
CA GLU A 36 13.27 -5.81 -9.42
C GLU A 36 14.44 -5.35 -10.30
N TYR A 37 14.69 -4.04 -10.38
CA TYR A 37 15.82 -3.49 -11.13
C TYR A 37 17.18 -3.96 -10.61
N THR A 38 17.34 -4.06 -9.29
CA THR A 38 18.59 -4.55 -8.69
C THR A 38 18.82 -6.01 -9.06
N VAL A 39 17.79 -6.85 -8.97
CA VAL A 39 17.87 -8.27 -9.32
C VAL A 39 18.19 -8.45 -10.81
N ASP A 40 17.54 -7.67 -11.68
CA ASP A 40 17.73 -7.72 -13.13
C ASP A 40 19.12 -7.23 -13.55
N LEU A 41 19.76 -6.34 -12.77
CA LEU A 41 21.14 -5.91 -13.02
C LEU A 41 22.17 -7.03 -12.82
N PHE A 42 21.93 -7.97 -11.91
CA PHE A 42 22.89 -9.02 -11.55
C PHE A 42 22.57 -10.41 -12.15
N THR A 43 21.42 -10.56 -12.82
CA THR A 43 20.89 -11.85 -13.24
C THR A 43 20.58 -11.87 -14.74
N ASP A 44 21.49 -12.43 -15.54
CA ASP A 44 21.29 -12.60 -17.00
C ASP A 44 20.51 -13.89 -17.37
N SER A 45 20.33 -14.82 -16.43
CA SER A 45 19.64 -16.10 -16.63
C SER A 45 18.80 -16.48 -15.41
N TYR A 46 17.79 -17.32 -15.58
CA TYR A 46 16.86 -17.67 -14.50
C TYR A 46 17.58 -18.12 -13.22
N SER A 47 17.35 -17.39 -12.13
CA SER A 47 17.84 -17.71 -10.78
C SER A 47 16.67 -17.87 -9.82
N ILE A 48 16.68 -18.97 -9.04
CA ILE A 48 15.65 -19.22 -8.03
C ILE A 48 15.65 -18.13 -6.94
N TYR A 49 16.83 -17.59 -6.61
CA TYR A 49 16.96 -16.52 -5.63
C TYR A 49 16.42 -15.19 -6.18
N ALA A 50 16.64 -14.91 -7.47
CA ALA A 50 16.07 -13.75 -8.14
C ALA A 50 14.53 -13.80 -8.10
N LYS A 51 13.96 -14.98 -8.38
CA LYS A 51 12.52 -15.20 -8.26
C LYS A 51 12.02 -14.91 -6.84
N HIS A 52 12.67 -15.49 -5.82
CA HIS A 52 12.29 -15.25 -4.42
C HIS A 52 12.36 -13.78 -4.02
N ALA A 53 13.38 -13.04 -4.46
CA ALA A 53 13.50 -11.61 -4.18
C ALA A 53 12.32 -10.82 -4.77
N LYS A 54 11.95 -11.08 -6.02
CA LYS A 54 10.79 -10.45 -6.68
C LYS A 54 9.47 -10.84 -6.02
N ASP A 55 9.28 -12.12 -5.69
CA ASP A 55 8.07 -12.61 -5.01
C ASP A 55 7.89 -11.94 -3.63
N LEU A 56 8.98 -11.73 -2.88
CA LEU A 56 8.93 -11.03 -1.59
C LEU A 56 8.63 -9.54 -1.73
N GLY A 57 9.16 -8.88 -2.77
CA GLY A 57 8.82 -7.49 -3.06
C GLY A 57 7.33 -7.32 -3.37
N ALA A 58 6.77 -8.18 -4.22
CA ALA A 58 5.34 -8.18 -4.53
C ALA A 58 4.48 -8.49 -3.29
N LEU A 59 4.92 -9.42 -2.43
CA LEU A 59 4.25 -9.70 -1.16
C LEU A 59 4.23 -8.48 -0.24
N ALA A 60 5.30 -7.69 -0.19
CA ALA A 60 5.34 -6.48 0.61
C ALA A 60 4.27 -5.48 0.14
N VAL A 61 4.13 -5.29 -1.19
CA VAL A 61 3.09 -4.40 -1.77
C VAL A 61 1.70 -4.90 -1.42
N LEU A 62 1.47 -6.22 -1.45
CA LEU A 62 0.21 -6.84 -1.05
C LEU A 62 -0.11 -6.54 0.42
N LEU A 63 0.86 -6.70 1.32
CA LEU A 63 0.69 -6.38 2.74
C LEU A 63 0.39 -4.90 2.98
N ALA A 64 1.07 -4.00 2.26
CA ALA A 64 0.79 -2.57 2.31
C ALA A 64 -0.63 -2.24 1.81
N SER A 65 -1.09 -2.93 0.76
CA SER A 65 -2.45 -2.78 0.22
C SER A 65 -3.52 -3.28 1.20
N ILE A 66 -3.27 -4.41 1.88
CA ILE A 66 -4.15 -4.90 2.95
C ILE A 66 -4.23 -3.89 4.10
N TYR A 67 -3.08 -3.35 4.53
CA TYR A 67 -3.04 -2.30 5.55
C TYR A 67 -3.90 -1.10 5.14
N ALA A 68 -3.79 -0.64 3.89
CA ALA A 68 -4.60 0.45 3.40
C ALA A 68 -6.11 0.12 3.48
N VAL A 69 -6.53 -1.06 3.03
CA VAL A 69 -7.93 -1.51 3.11
C VAL A 69 -8.43 -1.53 4.56
N ILE A 70 -7.63 -2.04 5.50
CA ILE A 70 -7.99 -2.06 6.93
C ILE A 70 -8.21 -0.64 7.46
N ILE A 71 -7.29 0.29 7.19
CA ILE A 71 -7.44 1.69 7.60
C ILE A 71 -8.69 2.32 6.97
N GLY A 72 -8.94 2.04 5.70
CA GLY A 72 -10.13 2.50 4.99
C GLY A 72 -11.42 2.00 5.64
N MET A 73 -11.48 0.73 6.03
CA MET A 73 -12.64 0.18 6.72
C MET A 73 -12.81 0.77 8.13
N ILE A 74 -11.74 0.90 8.91
CA ILE A 74 -11.84 1.44 10.27
C ILE A 74 -12.31 2.90 10.26
N ILE A 75 -11.80 3.71 9.33
CA ILE A 75 -12.09 5.15 9.31
C ILE A 75 -13.34 5.46 8.50
N LEU A 76 -13.51 4.92 7.29
CA LEU A 76 -14.61 5.36 6.40
C LEU A 76 -15.93 4.63 6.69
N LEU A 77 -15.90 3.40 7.21
CA LEU A 77 -17.12 2.61 7.40
C LEU A 77 -18.07 3.22 8.44
N PRO A 78 -17.62 3.74 9.61
CA PRO A 78 -18.51 4.40 10.57
C PRO A 78 -19.20 5.63 9.99
N TYR A 79 -18.47 6.45 9.23
CA TYR A 79 -19.03 7.64 8.58
C TYR A 79 -20.02 7.28 7.47
N LEU A 80 -19.77 6.21 6.71
CA LEU A 80 -20.71 5.71 5.70
C LEU A 80 -21.99 5.17 6.33
N ILE A 81 -21.90 4.47 7.46
CA ILE A 81 -23.08 3.96 8.19
C ILE A 81 -23.91 5.11 8.76
N GLN A 82 -23.29 6.19 9.24
CA GLN A 82 -24.00 7.36 9.76
C GLN A 82 -24.69 8.20 8.68
N LEU A 83 -24.31 8.03 7.41
CA LEU A 83 -24.89 8.77 6.28
C LEU A 83 -26.25 8.19 5.83
N PHE A 84 -26.55 6.93 6.20
CA PHE A 84 -27.80 6.23 5.88
C PHE A 84 -28.68 6.05 7.13
#